data_AF-A0A5B8VDK5-F1
#
_entry.id   AF-A0A5B8VDK5-F1
#
_cell.length_a   1.000
_cell.length_b   1.000
_cell.length_c   1.000
_cell.angle_alpha   90.00
_cell.angle_beta   90.00
_cell.angle_gamma   90.00
#
_symmetry.space_group_name_H-M   'P 1'
#
loop_
_entity.id
_entity.type
_entity.pdbx_description
1 polymer ?
#
loop_
_entity_poly.entity_id
_entity_poly.type
_entity_poly.pdbx_seq_one_letter_code
_entity_poly.pdbx_strand_id
1 'polypeptide(L)'
;MKLLSLLTGLLTITTSFTSNSLSDRLCKGNEEIIFSFLLTKNKKIVSLCKDKQGDYLVYRFGTKEKVELEYPQKLDKTSWKVFKLYGVKRFGGKANAGFGDYNISFSNNGVTYEVFENWSDDDDTSDIGVNVTIDKKKVILKGDIKSKQGALLRLDGEQDKIRNTADDEE
;
A
#
# COMPACT_ATOMS: atom_id res chain seq x y z
N MET A 1 -25.99 -62.91 26.71
CA MET A 1 -25.32 -61.71 27.24
C MET A 1 -24.54 -61.07 26.10
N LYS A 2 -25.08 -60.04 25.43
CA LYS A 2 -24.41 -59.35 24.31
C LYS A 2 -23.50 -58.26 24.89
N LEU A 3 -22.20 -58.35 24.64
CA LEU A 3 -21.21 -57.37 25.06
C LEU A 3 -21.28 -56.17 24.11
N LEU A 4 -21.53 -54.99 24.67
CA LEU A 4 -21.58 -53.70 23.98
C LEU A 4 -20.14 -53.14 23.95
N SER A 5 -19.50 -53.08 22.79
CA SER A 5 -18.22 -52.39 22.62
C SER A 5 -18.46 -50.93 22.22
N LEU A 6 -18.16 -50.02 23.15
CA LEU A 6 -18.13 -48.57 22.92
C LEU A 6 -16.97 -48.22 21.97
N LEU A 7 -17.29 -47.62 20.83
CA LEU A 7 -16.31 -46.99 19.95
C LEU A 7 -16.09 -45.54 20.44
N THR A 8 -14.96 -45.28 21.08
CA THR A 8 -14.53 -43.91 21.42
C THR A 8 -13.99 -43.22 20.16
N GLY A 9 -14.76 -42.27 19.61
CA GLY A 9 -14.34 -41.43 18.49
C GLY A 9 -13.31 -40.39 18.93
N LEU A 10 -12.12 -40.43 18.32
CA LEU A 10 -11.06 -39.46 18.52
C LEU A 10 -11.32 -38.24 17.60
N LEU A 11 -11.68 -37.10 18.18
CA LEU A 11 -11.95 -35.86 17.44
C LEU A 11 -10.62 -35.14 17.15
N THR A 12 -10.12 -35.24 15.91
CA THR A 12 -8.94 -34.49 15.46
C THR A 12 -9.33 -33.08 15.05
N ILE A 13 -8.98 -32.09 15.88
CA ILE A 13 -9.12 -30.67 15.52
C ILE A 13 -7.97 -30.31 14.57
N THR A 14 -8.26 -30.24 13.27
CA THR A 14 -7.34 -29.71 12.26
C THR A 14 -7.40 -28.19 12.26
N THR A 15 -6.39 -27.53 12.83
CA THR A 15 -6.22 -26.08 12.66
C THR A 15 -5.63 -25.83 11.27
N SER A 16 -6.43 -25.28 10.36
CA SER A 16 -5.97 -24.84 9.05
C SER A 16 -5.04 -23.64 9.23
N PHE A 17 -3.74 -23.85 9.04
CA PHE A 17 -2.79 -22.75 8.88
C PHE A 17 -3.02 -22.14 7.49
N THR A 18 -3.64 -20.97 7.43
CA THR A 18 -3.70 -20.18 6.21
C THR A 18 -2.30 -19.63 5.91
N SER A 19 -1.60 -20.26 4.96
CA SER A 19 -0.38 -19.67 4.42
C SER A 19 -0.77 -18.40 3.67
N ASN A 20 -0.42 -17.26 4.25
CA ASN A 20 -0.80 -15.96 3.71
C ASN A 20 0.20 -15.59 2.60
N SER A 21 0.05 -16.22 1.44
CA SER A 21 0.92 -16.02 0.29
C SER A 21 0.76 -14.61 -0.29
N LEU A 22 1.86 -14.07 -0.80
CA LEU A 22 1.84 -12.79 -1.50
C LEU A 22 1.22 -12.99 -2.89
N SER A 23 0.35 -12.06 -3.26
CA SER A 23 -0.16 -11.94 -4.63
C SER A 23 0.92 -11.43 -5.58
N ASP A 24 0.60 -11.42 -6.87
CA ASP A 24 1.38 -10.82 -7.95
C ASP A 24 1.74 -9.34 -7.74
N ARG A 25 1.09 -8.67 -6.79
CA ARG A 25 1.30 -7.26 -6.41
C ARG A 25 1.77 -7.11 -4.98
N LEU A 26 2.40 -8.13 -4.39
CA LEU A 26 2.95 -8.10 -3.03
C LEU A 26 1.94 -7.84 -1.90
N CYS A 27 0.64 -7.76 -2.17
CA CYS A 27 -0.37 -7.76 -1.11
C CYS A 27 -0.71 -9.20 -0.74
N LYS A 28 -0.92 -9.49 0.54
CA LYS A 28 -1.32 -10.80 1.08
C LYS A 28 -2.83 -11.03 0.89
N GLY A 29 -3.30 -12.27 1.06
CA GLY A 29 -4.71 -12.62 0.81
C GLY A 29 -5.73 -11.90 1.71
N ASN A 30 -5.33 -11.52 2.92
CA ASN A 30 -6.13 -10.70 3.85
C ASN A 30 -6.01 -9.18 3.61
N GLU A 31 -5.26 -8.76 2.60
CA GLU A 31 -5.05 -7.35 2.29
C GLU A 31 -5.79 -6.96 1.00
N GLU A 32 -6.02 -5.67 0.82
CA GLU A 32 -6.47 -5.06 -0.42
C GLU A 32 -5.43 -4.05 -0.93
N ILE A 33 -5.36 -3.90 -2.26
CA ILE A 33 -4.47 -2.93 -2.91
C ILE A 33 -5.07 -1.54 -2.77
N ILE A 34 -4.37 -0.65 -2.06
CA ILE A 34 -4.63 0.79 -2.10
C ILE A 34 -4.01 1.37 -3.36
N PHE A 35 -2.73 1.10 -3.57
CA PHE A 35 -1.96 1.61 -4.70
C PHE A 35 -0.82 0.67 -5.07
N SER A 36 -0.67 0.32 -6.34
CA SER A 36 0.44 -0.52 -6.81
C SER A 36 0.83 -0.21 -8.25
N PHE A 37 2.11 -0.33 -8.57
CA PHE A 37 2.64 -0.18 -9.92
C PHE A 37 3.99 -0.90 -10.08
N LEU A 38 4.45 -1.01 -11.32
CA LEU A 38 5.77 -1.52 -11.67
C LEU A 38 6.70 -0.36 -11.96
N LEU A 39 7.97 -0.46 -11.57
CA LEU A 39 9.01 0.49 -11.98
C LEU A 39 9.36 0.29 -13.45
N THR A 40 9.53 1.39 -14.18
CA THR A 40 9.83 1.35 -15.62
C THR A 40 11.17 0.68 -15.91
N LYS A 41 12.19 0.90 -15.06
CA LYS A 41 13.58 0.46 -15.31
C LYS A 41 13.81 -1.04 -15.11
N ASN A 42 13.21 -1.64 -14.08
CA ASN A 42 13.54 -3.01 -13.66
C ASN A 42 12.31 -3.86 -13.32
N LYS A 43 11.10 -3.32 -13.56
CA LYS A 43 9.82 -4.00 -13.30
C LYS A 43 9.63 -4.46 -11.85
N LYS A 44 10.40 -3.91 -10.90
CA LYS A 44 10.12 -4.09 -9.47
C LYS A 44 8.75 -3.52 -9.13
N ILE A 45 8.07 -4.19 -8.22
CA ILE A 45 6.74 -3.86 -7.78
C ILE A 45 6.85 -2.89 -6.60
N VAL A 46 6.06 -1.82 -6.65
CA VAL A 46 5.77 -0.94 -5.52
C VAL A 46 4.32 -1.18 -5.15
N SER A 47 4.05 -1.45 -3.87
CA SER A 47 2.69 -1.68 -3.40
C SER A 47 2.45 -1.07 -2.03
N LEU A 48 1.30 -0.43 -1.90
CA LEU A 48 0.69 -0.02 -0.66
C LEU A 48 -0.58 -0.86 -0.48
N CYS A 49 -0.56 -1.68 0.56
CA CYS A 49 -1.62 -2.62 0.87
C CYS A 49 -2.25 -2.24 2.21
N LYS A 50 -3.56 -2.42 2.33
CA LYS A 50 -4.29 -2.24 3.58
C LYS A 50 -4.88 -3.57 3.99
N ASP A 51 -4.84 -3.89 5.28
CA ASP A 51 -5.60 -5.02 5.81
C ASP A 51 -7.11 -4.83 5.57
N LYS A 52 -7.83 -5.89 5.20
CA LYS A 52 -9.28 -5.83 4.93
C LYS A 52 -10.10 -5.48 6.17
N GLN A 53 -9.60 -5.72 7.38
CA GLN A 53 -10.23 -5.29 8.63
C GLN A 53 -9.79 -3.88 9.04
N GLY A 54 -8.88 -3.25 8.28
CA GLY A 54 -8.36 -1.91 8.55
C GLY A 54 -7.29 -1.86 9.63
N ASP A 55 -6.79 -3.03 10.08
CA ASP A 55 -5.86 -3.08 11.20
C ASP A 55 -4.50 -2.46 10.88
N TYR A 56 -4.01 -2.54 9.64
CA TYR A 56 -2.72 -1.92 9.28
C TYR A 56 -2.69 -1.44 7.82
N LEU A 57 -1.75 -0.55 7.57
CA LEU A 57 -1.27 -0.15 6.24
C LEU A 57 0.19 -0.62 6.11
N VAL A 58 0.56 -1.14 4.93
CA VAL A 58 1.91 -1.66 4.68
C VAL A 58 2.38 -1.31 3.28
N TYR A 59 3.62 -0.82 3.21
CA TYR A 59 4.37 -0.63 1.99
C TYR A 59 5.24 -1.86 1.72
N ARG A 60 5.29 -2.30 0.46
CA ARG A 60 6.23 -3.32 -0.01
C ARG A 60 6.86 -2.95 -1.34
N PHE A 61 8.13 -3.31 -1.45
CA PHE A 61 8.94 -3.17 -2.66
C PHE A 61 9.72 -4.44 -2.94
N GLY A 62 9.79 -4.86 -4.20
CA GLY A 62 10.58 -6.04 -4.59
C GLY A 62 10.13 -6.67 -5.91
N THR A 63 10.28 -7.99 -6.01
CA THR A 63 9.75 -8.81 -7.11
C THR A 63 8.71 -9.78 -6.58
N LYS A 64 8.00 -10.50 -7.46
CA LYS A 64 7.00 -11.51 -7.05
C LYS A 64 7.61 -12.58 -6.15
N GLU A 65 8.88 -12.90 -6.37
CA GLU A 65 9.62 -13.94 -5.69
C GLU A 65 10.24 -13.45 -4.38
N LYS A 66 10.51 -12.14 -4.25
CA LYS A 66 11.24 -11.58 -3.12
C LYS A 66 10.79 -10.17 -2.79
N VAL A 67 10.25 -10.01 -1.58
CA VAL A 67 10.10 -8.70 -0.94
C VAL A 67 11.49 -8.23 -0.48
N GLU A 68 11.90 -7.07 -0.97
CA GLU A 68 13.18 -6.45 -0.63
C GLU A 68 13.05 -5.41 0.48
N LEU A 69 11.87 -4.80 0.60
CA LEU A 69 11.53 -3.88 1.67
C LEU A 69 10.04 -4.06 2.03
N GLU A 70 9.77 -4.28 3.31
CA GLU A 70 8.44 -4.23 3.91
C GLU A 70 8.48 -3.18 5.03
N TYR A 71 7.49 -2.29 5.05
CA TYR A 71 7.39 -1.27 6.08
C TYR A 71 5.93 -0.96 6.42
N PRO A 72 5.57 -0.81 7.71
CA PRO A 72 6.40 -1.06 8.89
C PRO A 72 6.59 -2.56 9.19
N GLN A 73 7.54 -2.90 10.06
CA GLN A 73 7.74 -4.29 10.51
C GLN A 73 6.59 -4.80 11.40
N LYS A 74 5.97 -3.90 12.18
CA LYS A 74 4.83 -4.23 13.03
C LYS A 74 3.55 -3.93 12.25
N LEU A 75 2.76 -4.98 11.97
CA LEU A 75 1.50 -4.89 11.23
C LEU A 75 0.31 -4.90 12.21
N ASP A 76 -0.02 -3.72 12.72
CA ASP A 76 -1.16 -3.48 13.62
C ASP A 76 -1.67 -2.04 13.49
N LYS A 77 -2.61 -1.63 14.35
CA LYS A 77 -3.22 -0.28 14.28
C LYS A 77 -2.23 0.86 14.39
N THR A 78 -1.02 0.61 14.90
CA THR A 78 0.04 1.62 14.97
C THR A 78 0.73 1.85 13.63
N SER A 79 0.61 0.93 12.67
CA SER A 79 1.23 1.03 11.34
C SER A 79 0.76 2.26 10.57
N TRP A 80 -0.49 2.69 10.75
CA TRP A 80 -1.01 3.88 10.09
C TRP A 80 -0.25 5.15 10.45
N LYS A 81 0.17 5.27 11.72
CA LYS A 81 0.77 6.49 12.28
C LYS A 81 2.21 6.74 11.85
N VAL A 82 2.86 5.74 11.25
CA VAL A 82 4.23 5.90 10.74
C VAL A 82 4.28 6.43 9.31
N PHE A 83 3.13 6.52 8.66
CA PHE A 83 3.00 7.16 7.36
C PHE A 83 2.50 8.59 7.52
N LYS A 84 2.91 9.45 6.59
CA LYS A 84 2.38 10.81 6.43
C LYS A 84 1.72 10.89 5.06
N LEU A 85 0.46 11.32 5.04
CA LEU A 85 -0.29 11.54 3.81
C LEU A 85 -0.31 13.03 3.51
N TYR A 86 -0.01 13.40 2.28
CA TYR A 86 -0.32 14.69 1.71
C TYR A 86 -1.17 14.47 0.47
N GLY A 87 -2.27 15.20 0.35
CA GLY A 87 -3.18 15.07 -0.78
C GLY A 87 -3.94 16.36 -1.04
N VAL A 88 -3.70 16.98 -2.19
CA VAL A 88 -4.51 18.08 -2.70
C VAL A 88 -5.15 17.67 -4.02
N LYS A 89 -6.38 18.14 -4.25
CA LYS A 89 -7.12 17.81 -5.47
C LYS A 89 -8.11 18.88 -5.85
N ARG A 90 -8.42 18.89 -7.14
CA ARG A 90 -9.54 19.62 -7.72
C ARG A 90 -10.22 18.72 -8.75
N PHE A 91 -11.53 18.53 -8.59
CA PHE A 91 -12.33 17.83 -9.58
C PHE A 91 -12.91 18.79 -10.61
N GLY A 92 -13.49 18.24 -11.69
CA GLY A 92 -14.20 19.00 -12.71
C GLY A 92 -13.62 18.89 -14.11
N GLY A 93 -12.64 17.99 -14.33
CA GLY A 93 -12.08 17.75 -15.64
C GLY A 93 -11.28 18.93 -16.16
N LYS A 94 -11.00 18.90 -17.46
CA LYS A 94 -10.28 19.96 -18.19
C LYS A 94 -10.89 21.34 -18.02
N ALA A 95 -12.23 21.43 -17.93
CA ALA A 95 -12.94 22.69 -17.75
C ALA A 95 -12.58 23.44 -16.46
N ASN A 96 -12.15 22.71 -15.42
CA ASN A 96 -11.76 23.27 -14.13
C ASN A 96 -10.26 23.12 -13.83
N ALA A 97 -9.46 22.75 -14.84
CA ALA A 97 -8.07 22.32 -14.64
C ALA A 97 -7.99 21.30 -13.49
N GLY A 98 -8.80 20.24 -13.58
CA GLY A 98 -8.83 19.18 -12.58
C GLY A 98 -7.44 18.60 -12.36
N PHE A 99 -7.06 18.35 -11.11
CA PHE A 99 -5.76 17.81 -10.77
C PHE A 99 -5.80 17.03 -9.47
N GLY A 100 -4.74 16.26 -9.23
CA GLY A 100 -4.40 15.80 -7.91
C GLY A 100 -2.91 15.63 -7.74
N ASP A 101 -2.45 15.93 -6.54
CA ASP A 101 -1.07 15.76 -6.08
C ASP A 101 -1.14 15.03 -4.74
N TYR A 102 -0.87 13.74 -4.80
CA TYR A 102 -0.92 12.83 -3.66
C TYR A 102 0.43 12.22 -3.42
N ASN A 103 0.85 12.20 -2.16
CA ASN A 103 1.96 11.40 -1.73
C ASN A 103 1.74 10.80 -0.33
N ILE A 104 2.34 9.63 -0.13
CA ILE A 104 2.46 9.00 1.17
C ILE A 104 3.94 8.75 1.46
N SER A 105 4.41 9.23 2.61
CA SER A 105 5.81 9.17 2.98
C SER A 105 6.06 8.46 4.30
N PHE A 106 7.22 7.84 4.41
CA PHE A 106 7.73 7.22 5.63
C PHE A 106 9.27 7.24 5.62
N SER A 107 9.86 7.03 6.80
CA SER A 107 11.31 6.90 6.95
C SER A 107 11.69 5.53 7.51
N ASN A 108 12.69 4.91 6.91
CA ASN A 108 13.26 3.64 7.36
C ASN A 108 14.79 3.73 7.33
N ASN A 109 15.44 3.55 8.49
CA ASN A 109 16.90 3.58 8.64
C ASN A 109 17.59 4.80 8.00
N GLY A 110 17.06 6.01 8.23
CA GLY A 110 17.62 7.26 7.70
C GLY A 110 17.31 7.54 6.23
N VAL A 111 16.59 6.63 5.55
CA VAL A 111 16.11 6.84 4.18
C VAL A 111 14.65 7.25 4.22
N THR A 112 14.29 8.28 3.48
CA THR A 112 12.89 8.70 3.30
C THR A 112 12.36 8.22 1.96
N TYR A 113 11.19 7.60 1.99
CA TYR A 113 10.46 7.12 0.83
C TYR A 113 9.18 7.91 0.73
N GLU A 114 8.89 8.45 -0.43
CA GLU A 114 7.65 9.16 -0.73
C GLU A 114 7.08 8.57 -2.02
N VAL A 115 6.00 7.81 -1.87
CA VAL A 115 5.25 7.25 -3.00
C VAL A 115 4.28 8.30 -3.47
N PHE A 116 4.34 8.69 -4.74
CA PHE A 116 3.52 9.78 -5.28
C PHE A 116 2.65 9.33 -6.45
N GLU A 117 1.53 10.03 -6.61
CA GLU A 117 0.60 9.95 -7.73
C GLU A 117 0.10 11.37 -8.05
N ASN A 118 0.44 11.83 -9.24
CA ASN A 118 0.06 13.15 -9.73
C ASN A 118 -0.72 13.03 -11.03
N TRP A 119 -1.70 13.88 -11.24
CA TRP A 119 -2.40 14.03 -12.51
C TRP A 119 -2.89 15.45 -12.75
N SER A 120 -3.04 15.82 -14.01
CA SER A 120 -3.61 17.08 -14.46
C SER A 120 -4.46 16.83 -15.71
N ASP A 121 -5.72 17.23 -15.65
CA ASP A 121 -6.69 17.16 -16.75
C ASP A 121 -6.51 18.33 -17.74
N ASP A 122 -5.74 19.37 -17.37
CA ASP A 122 -5.48 20.54 -18.24
C ASP A 122 -4.57 20.14 -19.41
N ASP A 123 -3.48 19.46 -19.10
CA ASP A 123 -2.46 18.99 -20.04
C ASP A 123 -2.47 17.46 -20.27
N ASP A 124 -3.47 16.76 -19.72
CA ASP A 124 -3.66 15.32 -19.84
C ASP A 124 -2.43 14.50 -19.37
N THR A 125 -1.78 14.96 -18.28
CA THR A 125 -0.58 14.34 -17.72
C THR A 125 -0.88 13.50 -16.48
N SER A 126 -0.08 12.45 -16.29
CA SER A 126 -0.05 11.69 -15.04
C SER A 126 1.34 11.12 -14.79
N ASP A 127 1.79 11.20 -13.54
CA ASP A 127 3.08 10.67 -13.10
C ASP A 127 2.91 9.89 -11.80
N ILE A 128 3.68 8.81 -11.67
CA ILE A 128 3.70 7.96 -10.49
C ILE A 128 5.12 7.51 -10.21
N GLY A 129 5.47 7.34 -8.94
CA GLY A 129 6.81 6.88 -8.59
C GLY A 129 7.10 6.87 -7.11
N VAL A 130 8.38 6.73 -6.81
CA VAL A 130 8.91 6.84 -5.45
C VAL A 130 10.09 7.79 -5.44
N ASN A 131 9.98 8.87 -4.68
CA ASN A 131 11.10 9.71 -4.31
C ASN A 131 11.84 9.05 -3.15
N VAL A 132 13.10 8.68 -3.38
CA VAL A 132 13.98 8.09 -2.37
C VAL A 132 15.03 9.11 -2.00
N THR A 133 15.05 9.52 -0.73
CA THR A 133 15.97 10.55 -0.22
C THR A 133 16.93 9.95 0.81
N ILE A 134 18.23 10.05 0.54
CA ILE A 134 19.34 9.61 1.40
C ILE A 134 20.29 10.79 1.56
N ASP A 135 20.59 11.23 2.79
CA ASP A 135 21.50 12.35 3.05
C ASP A 135 21.22 13.60 2.19
N LYS A 136 19.94 13.98 2.08
CA LYS A 136 19.43 15.09 1.24
C LYS A 136 19.56 14.90 -0.27
N LYS A 137 20.14 13.79 -0.75
CA LYS A 137 20.15 13.42 -2.17
C LYS A 137 18.87 12.68 -2.53
N LYS A 138 18.15 13.17 -3.54
CA LYS A 138 16.91 12.58 -4.03
C LYS A 138 17.15 11.80 -5.32
N VAL A 139 16.62 10.58 -5.39
CA VAL A 139 16.53 9.76 -6.61
C VAL A 139 15.07 9.43 -6.85
N ILE A 140 14.64 9.53 -8.11
CA ILE A 140 13.26 9.21 -8.52
C ILE A 140 13.21 7.82 -9.14
N LEU A 141 12.43 6.93 -8.54
CA LEU A 141 12.08 5.64 -9.11
C LEU A 141 10.78 5.80 -9.91
N LYS A 142 10.89 6.01 -11.22
CA LYS A 142 9.73 6.22 -12.11
C LYS A 142 8.88 4.96 -12.23
N GLY A 143 7.57 5.13 -12.04
CA GLY A 143 6.57 4.09 -12.25
C GLY A 143 6.06 4.03 -13.69
N ASP A 144 5.57 2.87 -14.08
CA ASP A 144 4.89 2.61 -15.34
C ASP A 144 3.38 2.84 -15.14
N ILE A 145 2.87 3.98 -15.61
CA ILE A 145 1.48 4.38 -15.40
C ILE A 145 0.47 3.35 -15.90
N LYS A 146 0.80 2.60 -16.95
CA LYS A 146 -0.09 1.56 -17.52
C LYS A 146 -0.24 0.35 -16.60
N SER A 147 0.69 0.17 -15.67
CA SER A 147 0.69 -0.93 -14.71
C SER A 147 -0.03 -0.60 -13.39
N LYS A 148 -0.50 0.65 -13.24
CA LYS A 148 -1.15 1.18 -12.05
C LYS A 148 -2.39 0.38 -11.66
N GLN A 149 -2.53 0.12 -10.36
CA GLN A 149 -3.72 -0.44 -9.74
C GLN A 149 -4.05 0.37 -8.48
N GLY A 150 -5.31 0.77 -8.34
CA GLY A 150 -5.74 1.64 -7.26
C GLY A 150 -5.33 3.11 -7.45
N ALA A 151 -5.40 3.88 -6.36
CA ALA A 151 -5.09 5.30 -6.32
C ALA A 151 -4.80 5.72 -4.86
N LEU A 152 -3.83 6.62 -4.65
CA LEU A 152 -3.52 7.17 -3.32
C LEU A 152 -4.67 7.98 -2.74
N LEU A 153 -5.49 8.62 -3.60
CA LEU A 153 -6.73 9.30 -3.25
C LEU A 153 -7.67 8.46 -2.36
N ARG A 154 -7.60 7.12 -2.44
CA ARG A 154 -8.42 6.22 -1.59
C ARG A 154 -8.17 6.42 -0.09
N LEU A 155 -7.00 6.94 0.30
CA LEU A 155 -6.66 7.21 1.70
C LEU A 155 -7.47 8.37 2.29
N ASP A 156 -8.11 9.20 1.47
CA ASP A 156 -9.06 10.21 1.95
C ASP A 156 -10.26 9.59 2.69
N GLY A 157 -10.55 8.31 2.46
CA GLY A 157 -11.58 7.57 3.19
C GLY A 157 -11.13 7.02 4.54
N GLU A 158 -9.86 7.19 4.93
CA GLU A 158 -9.23 6.60 6.12
C GLU A 158 -8.80 7.68 7.14
N GLN A 159 -9.50 8.82 7.18
CA GLN A 159 -9.15 10.00 8.00
C GLN A 159 -9.11 9.71 9.51
N ASP A 160 -9.81 8.67 9.97
CA ASP A 160 -9.77 8.21 11.35
C ASP A 160 -8.44 7.53 11.72
N LYS A 161 -7.66 7.08 10.73
CA LYS A 161 -6.42 6.33 10.89
C LYS A 161 -5.18 7.08 10.41
N ILE A 162 -5.31 7.86 9.34
CA ILE A 162 -4.23 8.66 8.75
C ILE A 162 -4.74 10.07 8.43
N ARG A 163 -4.02 11.08 8.92
CA ARG A 163 -4.37 12.48 8.69
C ARG A 163 -3.70 13.00 7.44
N ASN A 164 -4.46 13.72 6.60
CA ASN A 164 -3.90 14.48 5.50
C ASN A 164 -3.22 15.75 6.04
N THR A 165 -1.96 15.96 5.69
CA THR A 165 -1.19 17.12 6.15
C THR A 165 -1.41 18.35 5.28
N ALA A 166 -2.05 18.23 4.12
CA ALA A 166 -2.44 19.39 3.32
C ALA A 166 -3.42 20.31 4.07
N ASP A 167 -4.21 19.73 4.99
CA ASP A 167 -5.16 20.46 5.83
C ASP A 167 -4.47 21.36 6.89
N ASP A 168 -3.15 21.26 7.07
CA ASP A 168 -2.38 22.14 7.97
C ASP A 168 -1.92 23.43 7.30
N GLU A 169 -2.02 23.53 5.97
CA GLU A 169 -1.51 24.66 5.19
C GLU A 169 -2.59 25.71 4.86
N GLU A 170 -3.80 25.54 5.40
CA GLU A 170 -4.92 26.51 5.38
C GLU A 170 -5.00 27.36 6.67
#